data_AF-A0A7M2XCN6-F1
#
_entry.id   AF-A0A7M2XCN6-F1
#
_cell.length_a   1.000
_cell.length_b   1.000
_cell.length_c   1.000
_cell.angle_alpha   90.00
_cell.angle_beta   90.00
_cell.angle_gamma   90.00
#
_symmetry.space_group_name_H-M   'P 1'
#
loop_
_entity.id
_entity.type
_entity.pdbx_description
1 polymer ?
#
loop_
_entity_poly.entity_id
_entity_poly.type
_entity_poly.pdbx_seq_one_letter_code
_entity_poly.pdbx_strand_id
1 'polypeptide(L)'
;MRVFGSAPWLKAIEKQRHRTKVFRSGNSLAVRIPAGTKLSAGMEMDLLVEDGQFLSYEPVEQPKRMFNIDKVAGSATSLKPIRREDRIFEDRPLRSRDSSKDEQ
;
A
#
# COMPACT_ATOMS: atom_id res chain seq x y z
N MET A 1 31.95 -21.45 4.79
CA MET A 1 30.54 -21.68 5.16
C MET A 1 29.65 -21.18 4.03
N ARG A 2 29.14 -22.06 3.16
CA ARG A 2 28.28 -21.68 2.03
C ARG A 2 26.84 -21.64 2.52
N VAL A 3 26.26 -20.45 2.53
CA VAL A 3 24.83 -20.25 2.87
C VAL A 3 24.03 -20.55 1.61
N PHE A 4 23.45 -21.74 1.53
CA PHE A 4 22.42 -22.08 0.55
C PHE A 4 21.14 -21.34 0.94
N GLY A 5 20.74 -20.32 0.17
CA GLY A 5 19.41 -19.70 0.32
C GLY A 5 19.25 -18.21 0.06
N SER A 6 20.28 -17.46 -0.36
CA SER A 6 20.04 -16.05 -0.74
C SER A 6 19.47 -16.00 -2.16
N ALA A 7 18.17 -15.76 -2.31
CA ALA A 7 17.57 -15.34 -3.56
C ALA A 7 18.29 -14.07 -4.07
N PRO A 8 19.18 -14.13 -5.07
CA PRO A 8 20.03 -13.01 -5.48
C PRO A 8 19.24 -11.83 -6.08
N TRP A 9 17.94 -12.02 -6.34
CA TRP A 9 17.01 -10.99 -6.81
C TRP A 9 16.34 -10.19 -5.67
N LEU A 10 16.47 -10.63 -4.42
CA LEU A 10 15.97 -9.88 -3.27
C LEU A 10 17.03 -8.85 -2.87
N LYS A 11 16.91 -7.62 -3.39
CA LYS A 11 17.73 -6.51 -2.91
C LYS A 11 17.44 -6.30 -1.44
N ALA A 12 18.44 -6.50 -0.58
CA ALA A 12 18.36 -6.09 0.81
C ALA A 12 18.00 -4.60 0.86
N ILE A 13 16.97 -4.26 1.63
CA ILE A 13 16.59 -2.86 1.83
C ILE A 13 17.74 -2.22 2.59
N GLU A 14 18.53 -1.40 1.91
CA GLU A 14 19.59 -0.63 2.53
C GLU A 14 18.96 0.41 3.47
N LYS A 15 19.22 0.28 4.78
CA LYS A 15 18.70 1.20 5.79
C LYS A 15 19.83 2.12 6.24
N GLN A 16 19.73 3.40 5.93
CA GLN A 16 20.63 4.43 6.41
C GLN A 16 19.97 5.23 7.54
N ARG A 17 20.66 5.41 8.67
CA ARG A 17 20.17 6.16 9.83
C ARG A 17 20.88 7.50 9.90
N HIS A 18 20.14 8.60 9.79
CA HIS A 18 20.67 9.95 9.93
C HIS A 18 20.15 10.61 11.21
N ARG A 19 21.06 11.22 11.97
CA ARG A 19 20.69 12.09 13.10
C ARG A 19 20.56 13.52 12.58
N THR A 20 19.39 14.11 12.80
CA THR A 20 19.06 15.48 12.36
C THR A 20 18.36 16.22 13.50
N LYS A 21 18.41 17.55 13.47
CA LYS A 21 17.81 18.41 14.50
C LYS A 21 16.56 19.05 13.94
N VAL A 22 15.49 19.03 14.73
CA VAL A 22 14.26 19.77 14.43
C VAL A 22 14.49 21.25 14.71
N PHE A 23 14.04 22.12 13.82
CA PHE A 23 14.18 23.57 13.95
C PHE A 23 12.87 24.27 13.61
N ARG A 24 12.70 25.48 14.14
CA ARG A 24 11.52 26.32 13.88
C ARG A 24 11.62 26.95 12.49
N SER A 25 10.55 26.86 11.72
CA SER A 25 10.38 27.50 10.42
C SER A 25 9.08 28.31 10.46
N GLY A 26 9.17 29.61 10.77
CA GLY A 26 7.98 30.45 10.96
C GLY A 26 7.13 29.97 12.15
N ASN A 27 5.89 29.56 11.87
CA ASN A 27 4.96 29.01 12.87
C ASN A 27 4.93 27.47 12.91
N SER A 28 5.84 26.81 12.22
CA SER A 28 5.90 25.35 12.14
C SER A 28 7.28 24.81 12.48
N LEU A 29 7.38 23.48 12.57
CA LEU A 29 8.63 22.75 12.76
C LEU A 29 9.07 22.12 11.44
N ALA A 30 10.38 22.10 11.22
CA ALA A 30 10.99 21.49 10.06
C ALA A 30 12.16 20.59 10.45
N VAL A 31 12.44 19.60 9.61
CA VAL A 31 13.57 18.70 9.72
C VAL A 31 14.35 18.69 8.41
N ARG A 32 15.68 18.59 8.49
CA ARG A 32 16.52 18.51 7.30
C ARG A 32 16.49 17.09 6.74
N ILE A 33 16.11 16.97 5.47
CA ILE A 33 16.16 15.73 4.70
C ILE A 33 17.49 15.69 3.94
N PRO A 34 18.28 14.62 4.04
CA PRO A 34 19.53 14.47 3.29
C PRO A 34 19.31 14.52 1.77
N ALA A 35 20.32 15.02 1.06
CA ALA A 35 20.37 14.96 -0.40
C ALA A 35 20.41 13.50 -0.90
N GLY A 36 19.93 13.26 -2.12
CA GLY A 36 19.88 11.92 -2.71
C GLY A 36 18.70 11.07 -2.27
N THR A 37 17.83 11.60 -1.40
CA THR A 37 16.50 11.01 -1.19
C THR A 37 15.62 11.23 -2.42
N LYS A 38 14.54 10.45 -2.55
CA LYS A 38 13.58 10.58 -3.66
C LYS A 38 12.58 11.73 -3.46
N LEU A 39 12.71 12.50 -2.38
CA LEU A 39 11.84 13.62 -2.06
C LEU A 39 12.37 14.88 -2.72
N SER A 40 11.49 15.66 -3.35
CA SER A 40 11.84 16.92 -4.00
C SER A 40 11.22 18.11 -3.26
N ALA A 41 11.86 19.28 -3.37
CA ALA A 41 11.27 20.52 -2.86
C ALA A 41 9.94 20.79 -3.58
N GLY A 42 8.91 21.19 -2.83
CA GLY A 42 7.56 21.42 -3.34
C GLY A 42 6.71 20.16 -3.55
N MET A 43 7.22 18.96 -3.23
CA MET A 43 6.42 17.74 -3.23
C MET A 43 5.36 17.78 -2.13
N GLU A 44 4.12 17.48 -2.49
CA GLU A 44 3.01 17.35 -1.55
C GLU A 44 3.04 15.99 -0.86
N MET A 45 2.88 16.01 0.46
CA MET A 45 2.95 14.82 1.31
C MET A 45 1.81 14.85 2.32
N ASP A 46 1.19 13.70 2.55
CA ASP A 46 0.34 13.47 3.70
C ASP A 46 1.20 13.22 4.94
N LEU A 47 0.82 13.85 6.06
CA LEU A 47 1.48 13.71 7.36
C LEU A 47 0.56 12.96 8.33
N LEU A 48 0.96 11.76 8.72
CA LEU A 48 0.35 11.02 9.82
C LEU A 48 1.14 11.29 11.10
N VAL A 49 0.41 11.69 12.15
CA VAL A 49 0.97 11.94 13.48
C VAL A 49 0.42 10.87 14.44
N GLU A 50 1.30 10.00 14.94
CA GLU A 50 0.96 8.98 15.93
C GLU A 50 1.51 9.38 17.30
N ASP A 51 0.64 9.38 18.31
CA ASP A 51 0.93 9.73 19.72
C ASP A 51 1.69 11.07 19.90
N GLY A 52 1.56 11.99 18.93
CA GLY A 52 2.21 13.30 18.95
C GLY A 52 3.74 13.28 18.79
N GLN A 53 4.35 12.12 18.52
CA GLN A 53 5.81 11.97 18.44
C GLN A 53 6.30 11.33 17.14
N PHE A 54 5.55 10.36 16.63
CA PHE A 54 5.93 9.65 15.41
C PHE A 54 5.29 10.33 14.21
N LEU A 55 6.13 10.76 13.28
CA LEU A 55 5.73 11.43 12.06
C LEU A 55 6.03 10.51 10.88
N SER A 56 4.98 10.12 10.16
CA SER A 56 5.07 9.34 8.92
C SER A 56 4.63 10.21 7.75
N TYR A 57 5.45 10.24 6.70
CA TYR A 57 5.21 11.04 5.51
C TYR A 57 4.96 10.13 4.32
N GLU A 58 3.84 10.34 3.63
CA GLU A 58 3.51 9.61 2.41
C GLU A 58 3.27 10.59 1.26
N PRO A 59 3.78 10.35 0.05
CA PRO A 59 3.45 11.19 -1.10
C PRO A 59 1.95 11.15 -1.37
N VAL A 60 1.34 12.31 -1.62
CA VAL A 60 -0.10 12.39 -1.96
C VAL A 60 -0.38 11.66 -3.27
N GLU A 61 0.43 11.93 -4.29
CA GLU A 61 0.37 11.23 -5.56
C GLU A 61 1.19 9.94 -5.52
N GLN A 62 0.66 8.90 -4.91
CA GLN A 62 1.26 7.57 -5.03
C GLN A 62 0.97 6.98 -6.41
N PRO A 63 1.98 6.43 -7.12
CA PRO A 63 1.72 5.70 -8.34
C PRO A 63 0.77 4.56 -8.01
N LYS A 64 -0.39 4.52 -8.67
CA LYS A 64 -1.38 3.46 -8.48
C LYS A 64 -0.67 2.11 -8.58
N ARG A 65 -0.86 1.25 -7.58
CA ARG A 65 -0.35 -0.13 -7.62
C ARG A 65 -1.02 -0.84 -8.79
N MET A 66 -0.38 -0.79 -9.95
CA MET A 66 -0.83 -1.54 -11.11
C MET A 66 -0.52 -3.00 -10.86
N PHE A 67 -1.54 -3.83 -10.95
CA PHE A 67 -1.37 -5.27 -11.01
C PHE A 67 -0.53 -5.60 -12.25
N ASN A 68 0.59 -6.30 -12.05
CA ASN A 68 1.43 -6.70 -13.17
C ASN A 68 0.79 -7.92 -13.86
N ILE A 69 0.05 -7.65 -14.94
CA ILE A 69 -0.68 -8.67 -15.69
C ILE A 69 0.25 -9.73 -16.30
N ASP A 70 1.45 -9.34 -16.74
CA ASP A 70 2.42 -10.26 -17.34
C ASP A 70 2.85 -11.38 -16.37
N LYS A 71 2.81 -11.10 -15.06
CA LYS A 71 3.13 -12.10 -14.03
C LYS A 71 2.02 -13.11 -13.77
N VAL A 72 0.78 -12.81 -14.16
CA VAL A 72 -0.40 -13.61 -13.78
C VAL A 72 -1.16 -14.14 -14.99
N ALA A 73 -0.98 -13.52 -16.17
CA ALA A 73 -1.48 -14.04 -17.43
C ALA A 73 -1.01 -15.49 -17.63
N GLY A 74 -1.96 -16.40 -17.81
CA GLY A 74 -1.67 -17.82 -18.00
C GLY A 74 -1.41 -18.62 -16.71
N SER A 75 -1.43 -18.01 -15.52
CA SER A 75 -1.28 -18.74 -14.24
C SER A 75 -2.46 -19.69 -13.95
N ALA A 76 -3.62 -19.40 -14.52
CA ALA A 76 -4.84 -20.17 -14.33
C ALA A 76 -4.97 -21.32 -15.35
N THR A 77 -4.00 -22.24 -15.35
CA THR A 77 -3.87 -23.30 -16.37
C THR A 77 -4.93 -24.41 -16.27
N SER A 78 -5.57 -24.57 -15.12
CA SER A 78 -6.54 -25.64 -14.85
C SER A 78 -8.00 -25.17 -14.86
N LEU A 79 -8.26 -23.89 -15.14
CA LEU A 79 -9.62 -23.36 -15.20
C LEU A 79 -10.34 -23.87 -16.45
N LYS A 80 -11.54 -24.41 -16.24
CA LYS A 80 -12.44 -24.84 -17.30
C LYS A 80 -13.60 -23.86 -17.41
N PRO A 81 -14.02 -23.46 -18.62
CA PRO A 81 -15.24 -22.68 -18.80
C PRO A 81 -16.43 -23.42 -18.22
N ILE A 82 -17.19 -22.75 -17.36
CA ILE A 82 -18.47 -23.24 -16.85
C ILE A 82 -19.56 -23.10 -17.92
N ARG A 83 -20.50 -24.04 -17.96
CA ARG A 83 -21.59 -24.01 -18.95
C ARG A 83 -22.55 -22.85 -18.63
N ARG A 84 -23.42 -22.50 -19.58
CA ARG A 84 -24.32 -21.34 -19.40
C ARG A 84 -25.34 -21.60 -18.29
N GLU A 85 -25.76 -22.84 -18.16
CA GLU A 85 -26.77 -23.33 -17.23
C GLU A 85 -26.22 -23.29 -15.79
N ASP A 86 -24.92 -23.57 -15.61
CA ASP A 86 -24.24 -23.57 -14.31
C ASP A 86 -23.88 -22.16 -13.81
N ARG A 87 -24.15 -21.12 -14.61
CA ARG A 87 -23.91 -19.70 -14.25
C ARG A 87 -25.09 -19.03 -13.56
N ILE A 88 -26.16 -19.78 -13.30
CA ILE A 88 -27.35 -19.29 -12.63
C ILE A 88 -27.09 -19.35 -11.12
N PHE A 89 -27.05 -18.20 -10.47
CA PHE A 89 -26.98 -18.11 -9.01
C PHE A 89 -28.40 -18.09 -8.43
N GLU A 90 -28.64 -18.82 -7.34
CA GLU A 90 -29.88 -18.71 -6.58
C GLU A 90 -30.00 -17.32 -5.96
N ASP A 91 -31.21 -16.75 -5.96
CA ASP A 91 -31.45 -15.48 -5.29
C ASP A 91 -31.28 -15.67 -3.78
N ARG A 92 -30.42 -14.85 -3.18
CA ARG A 92 -30.16 -14.89 -1.73
C ARG A 92 -30.43 -13.51 -1.14
N PRO A 93 -30.96 -13.42 0.09
CA PRO A 93 -31.14 -12.14 0.75
C PRO A 93 -29.79 -11.42 0.88
N LEU A 94 -29.74 -10.18 0.38
CA LEU A 94 -28.58 -9.31 0.57
C LEU A 94 -28.61 -8.79 2.01
N ARG A 95 -27.45 -8.80 2.68
CA ARG A 95 -27.29 -8.25 4.04
C ARG A 95 -27.79 -6.80 4.20
N SER A 96 -27.83 -6.03 3.12
CA SER A 96 -28.30 -4.64 3.11
C SER A 96 -29.81 -4.48 2.94
N ARG A 97 -30.56 -5.57 2.69
CA ARG A 97 -32.02 -5.54 2.42
C ARG A 97 -32.87 -5.91 3.64
N ASP A 98 -32.25 -6.37 4.73
CA ASP A 98 -32.90 -6.83 5.96
C ASP A 98 -33.03 -5.72 7.03
N SER A 99 -33.02 -4.44 6.65
CA SER A 99 -33.20 -3.33 7.59
C SER A 99 -34.66 -2.90 7.77
N SER A 100 -35.63 -3.81 7.57
CA SER A 100 -37.06 -3.46 7.66
C SER A 100 -37.93 -4.58 8.23
N LYS A 101 -37.48 -5.22 9.31
CA LYS A 101 -38.32 -6.04 10.20
C LYS A 101 -37.85 -5.98 11.66
N ASP A 102 -37.76 -4.78 12.21
CA ASP A 102 -37.68 -4.56 13.67
C ASP A 102 -38.65 -3.42 14.05
N GLU A 103 -39.95 -3.63 13.83
CA GLU A 103 -41.03 -2.87 14.51
C GLU A 103 -42.25 -3.78 14.68
N GLN A 104 -42.29 -4.48 15.81
CA GLN A 104 -43.47 -4.67 16.68
C GLN A 104 -43.10 -5.45 17.93
#